data_AF-A0A7S3WMY3-F1
#
_entry.id   AF-A0A7S3WMY3-F1
#
_cell.length_a   1.000
_cell.length_b   1.000
_cell.length_c   1.000
_cell.angle_alpha   90.00
_cell.angle_beta   90.00
_cell.angle_gamma   90.00
#
_symmetry.space_group_name_H-M   'P 1'
#
loop_
_entity.id
_entity.type
_entity.pdbx_description
1 polymer ?
#
loop_
_entity_poly.entity_id
_entity_poly.type
_entity_poly.pdbx_seq_one_letter_code
_entity_poly.pdbx_strand_id
1 'polypeptide(L)'
;CFPPPSPPPPSPPPPSPPPPLPPLAPNWIVVTKLRFAYEWTGTCDSFDDAAEKSRLGVLLDVPAANIATVTLRDCPSVGRRRRLSTPTVATMVLLPLDSSTPPETVASRAESSSDIVLTEAVLLEEAGVGPPSPPPPSPPPPSPPPPYPPPPSPPPPSPPPPSP
;
A
#
# COMPACT_ATOMS: atom_id res chain seq x y z
N CYS A 1 -8.66 37.13 65.48
CA CYS A 1 -9.55 36.24 64.71
C CYS A 1 -9.02 36.13 63.29
N PHE A 2 -8.55 34.94 62.88
CA PHE A 2 -8.21 34.69 61.47
C PHE A 2 -9.49 34.25 60.74
N PRO A 3 -9.75 34.75 59.52
CA PRO A 3 -10.84 34.24 58.71
C PRO A 3 -10.58 32.75 58.40
N PRO A 4 -11.63 31.91 58.35
CA PRO A 4 -11.47 30.52 57.97
C PRO A 4 -10.89 30.43 56.54
N PRO A 5 -10.04 29.42 56.26
CA PRO A 5 -9.54 29.19 54.92
C PRO A 5 -10.71 28.95 53.96
N SER A 6 -10.64 29.53 52.76
CA SER A 6 -11.64 29.29 51.73
C SER A 6 -11.70 27.81 51.39
N PRO A 7 -12.89 27.25 51.14
CA PRO A 7 -12.99 25.86 50.70
C PRO A 7 -12.21 25.67 49.39
N PRO A 8 -11.59 24.50 49.18
CA PRO A 8 -10.95 24.20 47.91
C PRO A 8 -12.00 24.26 46.78
N PRO A 9 -11.60 24.70 45.57
CA PRO A 9 -12.51 24.72 44.43
C PRO A 9 -13.02 23.30 44.15
N PRO A 10 -14.26 23.15 43.68
CA PRO A 10 -14.78 21.86 43.26
C PRO A 10 -13.87 21.26 42.18
N SER A 11 -13.61 19.95 42.27
CA SER A 11 -12.83 19.25 41.26
C SER A 11 -13.50 19.38 39.89
N PRO A 12 -12.73 19.54 38.80
CA PRO A 12 -13.31 19.54 37.47
C PRO A 12 -14.00 18.18 37.22
N PRO A 13 -15.10 18.16 36.45
CA PRO A 13 -15.72 16.91 36.05
C PRO A 13 -14.70 16.05 35.29
N PRO A 14 -14.79 14.70 35.41
CA PRO A 14 -13.93 13.82 34.64
C PRO A 14 -14.12 14.09 33.14
N PRO A 15 -13.05 13.97 32.33
CA PRO A 15 -13.17 14.07 30.88
C PRO A 15 -14.20 13.04 30.39
N SER A 16 -15.04 13.45 29.44
CA SER A 16 -15.99 12.53 28.82
C SER A 16 -15.24 11.40 28.12
N PRO A 17 -15.76 10.16 28.17
CA PRO A 17 -15.16 9.07 27.41
C PRO A 17 -15.18 9.41 25.91
N PRO A 18 -14.18 8.97 25.14
CA PRO A 18 -14.19 9.15 23.70
C PRO A 18 -15.44 8.49 23.07
N PRO A 19 -15.98 9.05 21.99
CA PRO A 19 -17.10 8.44 21.29
C PRO A 19 -16.72 7.04 20.78
N PRO A 20 -17.68 6.09 20.72
CA PRO A 20 -17.43 4.78 20.13
C PRO A 20 -17.05 4.93 18.67
N LEU A 21 -16.07 4.15 18.23
CA LEU A 21 -15.66 4.11 16.83
C LEU A 21 -16.83 3.60 15.97
N PRO A 22 -17.03 4.15 14.77
CA PRO A 22 -18.03 3.64 13.84
C PRO A 22 -17.73 2.16 13.51
N PRO A 23 -18.76 1.32 13.31
CA PRO A 23 -18.56 -0.07 12.94
C PRO A 23 -17.81 -0.16 11.62
N LEU A 24 -16.84 -1.06 11.55
CA LEU A 24 -16.10 -1.31 10.32
C LEU A 24 -17.05 -1.81 9.23
N ALA A 25 -16.86 -1.31 8.01
CA ALA A 25 -17.58 -1.83 6.86
C ALA A 25 -17.23 -3.32 6.65
N PRO A 26 -18.19 -4.14 6.16
CA PRO A 26 -17.93 -5.53 5.86
C PRO A 26 -16.75 -5.65 4.87
N ASN A 27 -15.84 -6.57 5.15
CA ASN A 27 -14.58 -6.83 4.42
C ASN A 27 -13.45 -5.82 4.63
N TRP A 28 -13.56 -4.91 5.60
CA TRP A 28 -12.42 -4.11 6.03
C TRP A 28 -11.57 -4.88 7.03
N ILE A 29 -10.26 -4.85 6.84
CA ILE A 29 -9.29 -5.45 7.76
C ILE A 29 -8.58 -4.29 8.47
N VAL A 30 -8.51 -4.37 9.80
CA VAL A 30 -7.66 -3.47 10.58
C VAL A 30 -6.22 -3.96 10.44
N VAL A 31 -5.35 -3.08 9.97
CA VAL A 31 -3.91 -3.34 9.93
C VAL A 31 -3.18 -2.30 10.77
N THR A 32 -2.19 -2.76 11.53
CA THR A 32 -1.23 -1.89 12.20
C THR A 32 -0.14 -1.52 11.20
N LYS A 33 -0.04 -0.23 10.90
CA LYS A 33 1.04 0.33 10.08
C LYS A 33 2.21 0.64 10.98
N LEU A 34 3.37 0.10 10.65
CA LEU A 34 4.63 0.38 11.32
C LEU A 34 5.57 1.05 10.32
N ARG A 35 5.93 2.31 10.60
CA ARG A 35 6.84 3.11 9.75
C ARG A 35 8.14 3.35 10.47
N PHE A 36 9.25 3.15 9.79
CA PHE A 36 10.58 3.51 10.27
C PHE A 36 11.50 3.84 9.10
N ALA A 37 12.59 4.53 9.39
CA ALA A 37 13.61 4.87 8.42
C ALA A 37 15.00 4.50 8.97
N TYR A 38 15.90 4.03 8.10
CA TYR A 38 17.27 3.67 8.48
C TYR A 38 18.30 4.01 7.41
N GLU A 39 19.55 4.16 7.82
CA GLU A 39 20.67 4.45 6.90
C GLU A 39 21.01 3.24 6.02
N TRP A 40 21.21 3.48 4.73
CA TRP A 40 21.63 2.48 3.76
C TRP A 40 23.13 2.60 3.46
N THR A 41 23.85 1.48 3.57
CA THR A 41 25.31 1.44 3.39
C THR A 41 25.75 1.23 1.94
N GLY A 42 24.81 1.14 0.99
CA GLY A 42 25.09 0.95 -0.43
C GLY A 42 24.89 2.20 -1.30
N THR A 43 25.02 2.02 -2.62
CA THR A 43 24.68 3.05 -3.59
C THR A 43 23.19 3.00 -3.96
N CYS A 44 22.65 4.11 -4.47
CA CYS A 44 21.27 4.13 -4.96
C CYS A 44 21.04 3.18 -6.14
N ASP A 45 22.05 3.01 -7.00
CA ASP A 45 21.98 2.12 -8.17
C ASP A 45 21.99 0.63 -7.79
N SER A 46 22.48 0.31 -6.59
CA SER A 46 22.53 -1.06 -6.06
C SER A 46 21.35 -1.42 -5.17
N PHE A 47 20.36 -0.53 -5.02
CA PHE A 47 19.22 -0.79 -4.17
C PHE A 47 18.20 -1.67 -4.90
N ASP A 48 17.87 -2.80 -4.28
CA ASP A 48 16.86 -3.74 -4.76
C ASP A 48 15.75 -3.86 -3.71
N ASP A 49 14.57 -3.30 -4.04
CA ASP A 49 13.39 -3.33 -3.18
C ASP A 49 12.97 -4.76 -2.78
N ALA A 50 13.05 -5.72 -3.71
CA ALA A 50 12.61 -7.10 -3.46
C ALA A 50 13.59 -7.86 -2.56
N ALA A 51 14.89 -7.68 -2.79
CA ALA A 51 15.92 -8.23 -1.94
C ALA A 51 15.84 -7.64 -0.52
N GLU A 52 15.63 -6.33 -0.43
CA GLU A 52 15.55 -5.66 0.88
C GLU A 52 14.29 -6.02 1.65
N LYS A 53 13.14 -6.12 0.99
CA LYS A 53 11.91 -6.67 1.60
C LYS A 53 12.13 -8.08 2.13
N SER A 54 12.84 -8.92 1.38
CA SER A 54 13.13 -10.29 1.82
C SER A 54 14.04 -10.30 3.06
N ARG A 55 15.09 -9.47 3.06
CA ARG A 55 16.01 -9.32 4.20
C ARG A 55 15.28 -8.81 5.45
N LEU A 56 14.49 -7.74 5.30
CA LEU A 56 13.70 -7.18 6.40
C LEU A 56 12.65 -8.17 6.89
N GLY A 57 12.06 -8.99 6.02
CA GLY A 57 11.11 -10.01 6.43
C GLY A 57 11.74 -11.06 7.35
N VAL A 58 12.97 -11.49 7.04
CA VAL A 58 13.72 -12.41 7.91
C VAL A 58 14.13 -11.73 9.22
N LEU A 59 14.62 -10.49 9.14
CA LEU A 59 15.10 -9.74 10.30
C LEU A 59 13.99 -9.42 11.31
N LEU A 60 12.84 -8.97 10.79
CA LEU A 60 11.67 -8.60 11.59
C LEU A 60 10.77 -9.79 11.91
N ASP A 61 10.99 -10.93 11.27
CA ASP A 61 10.15 -12.14 11.38
C ASP A 61 8.70 -11.83 11.01
N VAL A 62 8.59 -11.21 9.84
CA VAL A 62 7.36 -10.78 9.19
C VAL A 62 7.42 -11.26 7.73
N PRO A 63 6.35 -11.85 7.17
CA PRO A 63 6.33 -12.21 5.76
C PRO A 63 6.65 -11.01 4.85
N ALA A 64 7.46 -11.19 3.81
CA ALA A 64 7.79 -10.09 2.88
C ALA A 64 6.55 -9.45 2.22
N ALA A 65 5.45 -10.20 2.08
CA ALA A 65 4.16 -9.70 1.59
C ALA A 65 3.53 -8.62 2.50
N ASN A 66 3.88 -8.60 3.78
CA ASN A 66 3.42 -7.61 4.75
C ASN A 66 4.33 -6.36 4.78
N ILE A 67 5.41 -6.31 4.00
CA ILE A 67 6.27 -5.14 3.87
C ILE A 67 5.82 -4.39 2.61
N ALA A 68 4.98 -3.37 2.81
CA ALA A 68 4.27 -2.71 1.73
C ALA A 68 5.19 -1.88 0.84
N THR A 69 6.07 -1.09 1.47
CA THR A 69 6.85 -0.08 0.75
C THR A 69 8.23 0.03 1.37
N VAL A 70 9.25 -0.08 0.53
CA VAL A 70 10.63 0.30 0.87
C VAL A 70 11.03 1.36 -0.14
N THR A 71 11.28 2.58 0.34
CA THR A 71 11.63 3.72 -0.50
C THR A 71 12.98 4.26 -0.11
N LEU A 72 13.90 4.29 -1.06
CA LEU A 72 15.18 4.95 -0.88
C LEU A 72 15.00 6.46 -1.03
N ARG A 73 15.40 7.20 -0.01
CA ARG A 73 15.40 8.66 0.06
C ARG A 73 16.84 9.17 -0.02
N ASP A 74 16.96 10.46 -0.30
CA ASP A 74 18.24 11.18 -0.32
C ASP A 74 19.25 10.66 -1.35
N CYS A 75 18.73 10.05 -2.42
CA CYS A 75 19.54 9.69 -3.58
C CYS A 75 19.89 10.93 -4.41
N PRO A 76 21.17 11.28 -4.55
CA PRO A 76 21.56 12.39 -5.39
C PRO A 76 21.19 12.07 -6.84
N SER A 77 20.19 12.76 -7.38
CA SER A 77 19.85 12.66 -8.79
C SER A 77 21.08 13.07 -9.61
N VAL A 78 21.46 12.24 -10.57
CA VAL A 78 22.61 12.46 -11.46
C VAL A 78 22.53 13.87 -12.07
N GLY A 79 23.36 14.80 -11.59
CA GLY A 79 23.50 16.14 -12.18
C GLY A 79 23.48 17.36 -11.25
N ARG A 80 23.14 17.23 -9.96
CA ARG A 80 23.29 18.34 -8.99
C ARG A 80 24.41 18.06 -8.00
N ARG A 81 25.18 19.10 -7.65
CA ARG A 81 26.38 19.05 -6.80
C ARG A 81 26.19 18.03 -5.66
N ARG A 82 27.02 16.98 -5.66
CA ARG A 82 27.02 15.89 -4.68
C ARG A 82 27.10 16.49 -3.27
N ARG A 83 25.98 16.51 -2.55
CA ARG A 83 26.04 16.47 -1.10
C ARG A 83 26.28 15.00 -0.74
N LEU A 84 27.27 14.75 0.12
CA LEU A 84 27.49 13.46 0.76
C LEU A 84 26.38 13.28 1.80
N SER A 85 25.18 12.94 1.35
CA SER A 85 24.12 12.44 2.22
C SER A 85 24.16 10.92 2.17
N THR A 86 24.15 10.28 3.34
CA THR A 86 23.90 8.84 3.44
C THR A 86 22.47 8.61 2.96
N PRO A 87 22.24 7.70 1.99
CA PRO A 87 20.89 7.39 1.56
C PRO A 87 20.11 6.77 2.72
N THR A 88 18.83 7.13 2.83
CA THR A 88 17.96 6.64 3.91
C THR A 88 16.88 5.75 3.31
N VAL A 89 16.63 4.58 3.87
CA VAL A 89 15.53 3.70 3.45
C VAL A 89 14.35 3.93 4.39
N ALA A 90 13.23 4.39 3.85
CA ALA A 90 11.96 4.48 4.56
C ALA A 90 11.12 3.22 4.27
N THR A 91 10.78 2.49 5.33
CA THR A 91 10.04 1.24 5.28
C THR A 91 8.67 1.38 5.93
N MET A 92 7.67 0.73 5.32
CA MET A 92 6.33 0.59 5.86
C MET A 92 5.93 -0.88 5.93
N VAL A 93 5.64 -1.35 7.14
CA VAL A 93 5.15 -2.71 7.42
C VAL A 93 3.66 -2.64 7.75
N LEU A 94 2.89 -3.56 7.19
CA LEU A 94 1.46 -3.75 7.40
C LEU A 94 1.24 -5.06 8.15
N LEU A 95 0.87 -4.97 9.42
CA LEU A 95 0.60 -6.13 10.26
C LEU A 95 -0.92 -6.30 10.40
N PRO A 96 -1.51 -7.40 9.89
CA PRO A 96 -2.90 -7.73 10.19
C PRO A 96 -3.10 -7.92 11.70
N LEU A 97 -4.29 -7.64 12.22
CA LEU A 97 -4.63 -7.93 13.62
C LEU A 97 -4.38 -9.40 14.01
N ASP A 98 -4.58 -10.31 13.06
CA ASP A 98 -4.37 -11.76 13.25
C ASP A 98 -2.92 -12.20 13.00
N SER A 99 -1.98 -11.25 12.88
CA SER A 99 -0.55 -11.55 12.72
C SER A 99 -0.03 -12.33 13.93
N SER A 100 0.72 -13.40 13.69
CA SER A 100 1.42 -14.14 14.75
C SER A 100 2.48 -13.31 15.47
N THR A 101 2.99 -12.27 14.81
CA THR A 101 4.02 -11.38 15.33
C THR A 101 3.36 -10.06 15.73
N PRO A 102 3.33 -9.70 17.03
CA PRO A 102 2.73 -8.46 17.48
C PRO A 102 3.60 -7.26 17.08
N PRO A 103 2.99 -6.08 16.86
CA PRO A 103 3.70 -4.90 16.37
C PRO A 103 4.80 -4.42 17.33
N GLU A 104 4.64 -4.60 18.64
CA GLU A 104 5.68 -4.25 19.61
C GLU A 104 6.92 -5.12 19.44
N THR A 105 6.76 -6.41 19.11
CA THR A 105 7.89 -7.30 18.85
C THR A 105 8.64 -6.90 17.57
N VAL A 106 7.91 -6.50 16.53
CA VAL A 106 8.51 -5.99 15.29
C VAL A 106 9.29 -4.70 15.57
N ALA A 107 8.70 -3.76 16.32
CA ALA A 107 9.35 -2.52 16.73
C ALA A 107 10.62 -2.79 17.53
N SER A 108 10.55 -3.62 18.58
CA SER A 108 11.72 -3.95 19.41
C SER A 108 12.81 -4.68 18.64
N ARG A 109 12.48 -5.54 17.67
CA ARG A 109 13.48 -6.18 16.80
C ARG A 109 14.14 -5.17 15.86
N ALA A 110 13.37 -4.23 15.30
CA ALA A 110 13.93 -3.15 14.49
C ALA A 110 14.90 -2.30 15.31
N GLU A 111 14.52 -1.93 16.54
CA GLU A 111 15.34 -1.15 17.47
C GLU A 111 16.59 -1.89 17.98
N SER A 112 16.47 -3.21 18.19
CA SER A 112 17.59 -4.05 18.64
C SER A 112 18.54 -4.43 17.51
N SER A 113 18.19 -4.20 16.24
CA SER A 113 19.03 -4.55 15.11
C SER A 113 20.16 -3.54 14.96
N SER A 114 21.40 -4.02 15.06
CA SER A 114 22.58 -3.21 14.77
C SER A 114 22.67 -2.75 13.31
N ASP A 115 21.93 -3.41 12.42
CA ASP A 115 21.89 -3.09 11.00
C ASP A 115 20.89 -1.96 10.68
N ILE A 116 20.04 -1.58 11.64
CA ILE A 116 19.01 -0.56 11.48
C ILE A 116 19.32 0.59 12.43
N VAL A 117 19.95 1.63 11.91
CA VAL A 117 20.06 2.91 12.62
C VAL A 117 18.75 3.66 12.41
N LEU A 118 17.82 3.58 13.35
CA LEU A 118 16.53 4.29 13.24
C LEU A 118 16.75 5.80 13.22
N THR A 119 16.39 6.42 12.09
CA THR A 119 16.42 7.88 11.92
C THR A 119 15.05 8.53 12.20
N GLU A 120 13.97 7.74 12.18
CA GLU A 120 12.59 8.21 12.42
C GLU A 120 11.87 7.23 13.36
N ALA A 121 11.05 7.78 14.28
CA ALA A 121 10.36 7.00 15.30
C ALA A 121 9.33 6.03 14.70
N VAL A 122 9.17 4.89 15.37
CA VAL A 122 8.16 3.89 15.02
C VAL A 122 6.76 4.45 15.29
N LEU A 123 6.02 4.78 14.23
CA LEU A 123 4.62 5.23 14.35
C LEU A 123 3.70 4.03 14.12
N LEU A 124 2.82 3.75 15.09
CA LEU A 124 1.71 2.80 14.97
C LEU A 124 0.45 3.55 14.53
N GLU A 125 -0.03 3.27 13.32
CA GLU A 125 -1.34 3.76 12.87
C GLU A 125 -2.26 2.56 12.58
N GLU A 126 -3.45 2.55 13.18
CA GLU A 126 -4.51 1.64 12.77
C GLU A 126 -5.18 2.20 11.51
N ALA A 127 -5.16 1.42 10.44
CA ALA A 127 -5.86 1.78 9.22
C ALA A 127 -6.77 0.63 8.80
N GLY A 128 -8.00 0.99 8.44
CA GLY A 128 -8.87 0.09 7.71
C GLY A 128 -8.43 -0.01 6.25
N VAL A 129 -8.08 -1.21 5.80
CA VAL A 129 -7.85 -1.49 4.38
C VAL A 129 -9.14 -2.08 3.82
N GLY A 130 -9.78 -1.35 2.90
CA GLY A 130 -10.96 -1.84 2.20
C GLY A 130 -10.61 -2.96 1.20
N PRO A 131 -11.60 -3.76 0.79
CA PRO A 131 -11.39 -4.78 -0.24
C PRO A 131 -10.91 -4.12 -1.55
N PRO A 132 -10.17 -4.85 -2.41
CA PRO A 132 -9.86 -4.36 -3.75
C PRO A 132 -11.16 -3.98 -4.47
N SER A 133 -11.13 -2.89 -5.23
CA SER A 133 -12.29 -2.50 -6.04
C SER A 133 -12.68 -3.67 -6.95
N PRO A 134 -13.99 -3.97 -7.10
CA PRO A 134 -14.41 -5.03 -8.01
C PRO A 134 -13.86 -4.73 -9.42
N PRO A 135 -13.55 -5.76 -10.21
CA PRO A 135 -13.13 -5.56 -11.58
C PRO A 135 -14.21 -4.76 -12.34
N PRO A 136 -13.82 -3.91 -13.30
CA PRO A 136 -14.80 -3.21 -14.12
C PRO A 136 -15.72 -4.22 -14.82
N PRO A 137 -17.00 -3.89 -15.06
CA PRO A 137 -17.88 -4.74 -15.83
C PRO A 137 -17.26 -5.05 -17.19
N SER A 138 -17.41 -6.29 -17.65
CA SER A 138 -16.91 -6.68 -18.98
C SER A 138 -17.56 -5.82 -20.06
N PRO A 139 -16.82 -5.43 -21.11
CA PRO A 139 -17.42 -4.74 -22.24
C PRO A 139 -18.49 -5.62 -22.89
N PRO A 140 -19.52 -5.04 -23.51
CA PRO A 140 -20.51 -5.81 -24.27
C PRO A 140 -19.82 -6.60 -25.39
N PRO A 141 -20.36 -7.78 -25.78
CA PRO A 141 -19.80 -8.57 -26.87
C PRO A 141 -19.80 -7.76 -28.18
N PRO A 142 -18.82 -7.98 -29.07
CA PRO A 142 -18.80 -7.34 -30.39
C PRO A 142 -20.07 -7.69 -31.16
N SER A 143 -20.57 -6.73 -31.94
CA SER A 143 -21.73 -6.96 -32.81
C SER A 143 -21.44 -8.06 -33.83
N PRO A 144 -22.42 -8.91 -34.18
CA PRO A 144 -22.23 -9.92 -35.21
C PRO A 144 -21.89 -9.26 -36.56
N PRO A 145 -21.08 -9.92 -37.41
CA PRO A 145 -20.80 -9.42 -38.74
C PRO A 145 -22.10 -9.29 -39.57
N PRO A 146 -22.18 -8.34 -40.51
CA PRO A 146 -23.34 -8.22 -41.39
C PRO A 146 -23.51 -9.48 -42.25
N PRO A 147 -24.75 -9.83 -42.63
CA PRO A 147 -25.00 -10.95 -43.53
C PRO A 147 -24.30 -10.74 -44.87
N TYR A 148 -23.82 -11.83 -45.48
CA TYR A 148 -23.22 -11.79 -46.81
C TYR A 148 -24.23 -11.27 -47.85
N PRO A 149 -23.77 -10.48 -48.84
CA PRO A 149 -24.63 -10.06 -49.95
C PRO A 149 -25.11 -11.30 -50.74
N PRO A 150 -26.30 -11.23 -51.36
CA PRO A 150 -26.78 -12.29 -52.23
C PRO A 150 -25.81 -12.50 -53.40
N PRO A 151 -25.67 -13.73 -53.91
CA PRO A 151 -24.83 -14.01 -55.07
C PRO A 151 -25.33 -13.23 -56.31
N PRO A 152 -24.42 -12.84 -57.22
CA PRO A 152 -24.82 -12.21 -58.47
C PRO A 152 -25.72 -13.13 -59.28
N SER A 153 -26.69 -12.54 -59.99
CA SER A 153 -27.55 -13.29 -60.90
C SER A 153 -26.71 -13.98 -62.00
N PRO A 154 -27.07 -15.20 -62.41
CA PRO A 154 -26.39 -15.86 -63.52
C PRO A 154 -26.52 -15.03 -64.81
N PRO A 155 -25.54 -15.12 -65.72
CA PRO A 155 -25.63 -14.46 -67.02
C PRO A 155 -26.85 -14.99 -67.80
N PRO A 156 -27.47 -14.14 -68.65
CA PRO A 156 -28.56 -14.58 -69.50
C PRO A 156 -28.10 -15.71 -70.45
N PRO A 157 -29.00 -16.64 -70.82
CA PRO A 157 -28.70 -17.66 -71.81
C PRO A 157 -28.25 -17.01 -73.12
N SER A 158 -27.27 -17.62 -73.76
CA SER A 158 -26.81 -17.16 -75.07
C SER A 158 -27.94 -17.27 -76.10
N PRO A 159 -28.06 -16.32 -77.04
CA PRO A 159 -29.03 -16.42 -78.12
C PRO A 159 -28.77 -17.67 -78.97
N PRO A 160 -29.82 -18.29 -79.53
CA PRO A 160 -29.66 -19.42 -80.43
C PRO A 160 -28.82 -19.03 -81.66
N PRO A 161 -28.06 -19.98 -82.24
CA PRO A 161 -27.31 -19.74 -83.46
C PRO A 161 -28.25 -19.38 -84.63
N PRO A 162 -27.82 -18.56 -85.60
CA PRO A 162 -28.59 -18.27 -86.81
C PRO A 162 -28.88 -19.55 -87.59
N SER A 163 -30.10 -19.69 -88.09
CA SER A 163 -30.50 -20.83 -88.95
C SER A 163 -29.88 -20.68 -90.35
N PRO A 164 -29.38 -21.77 -90.96
CA PRO A 164 -28.84 -21.78 -92.31
C PRO A 164 -29.90 -21.56 -93.39
#